data_AF-A0AAD0F1Y0-F1
#
_entry.id   AF-A0AAD0F1Y0-F1
#
_cell.length_a   1.000
_cell.length_b   1.000
_cell.length_c   1.000
_cell.angle_alpha   90.00
_cell.angle_beta   90.00
_cell.angle_gamma   90.00
#
_symmetry.space_group_name_H-M   'P 1'
#
loop_
_entity.id
_entity.type
_entity.pdbx_description
1 polymer ?
#
loop_
_entity_poly.entity_id
_entity_poly.type
_entity_poly.pdbx_seq_one_letter_code
_entity_poly.pdbx_strand_id
1 'polypeptide(L)'
;MENLYTTKEEKTKLSLTRINNVNLNNITEAGFYTSSGWANNISGLPQELNNNGGKAFYLVVFSLENGGYCQQILYSFKGIIFYRAITEANTSFNQWRKIG
;
A
#
# COMPACT_ATOMS: atom_id res chain seq x y z
N MET A 1 4.69 -47.61 12.61
CA MET A 1 3.64 -46.60 12.75
C MET A 1 4.30 -45.25 12.53
N GLU A 2 4.06 -44.62 11.38
CA GLU A 2 4.50 -43.26 11.11
C GLU A 2 3.69 -42.29 11.98
N ASN A 3 4.38 -41.46 12.77
CA ASN A 3 3.73 -40.33 13.42
C ASN A 3 3.51 -39.25 12.37
N LEU A 4 2.26 -39.18 11.88
CA LEU A 4 1.70 -38.01 11.20
C LEU A 4 1.64 -36.86 12.22
N TYR A 5 2.78 -36.23 12.51
CA TYR A 5 2.76 -34.92 13.12
C TYR A 5 2.11 -33.99 12.11
N THR A 6 0.84 -33.70 12.39
CA THR A 6 0.05 -32.65 11.79
C THR A 6 0.85 -31.35 11.84
N THR A 7 1.56 -31.02 10.76
CA THR A 7 2.00 -29.66 10.52
C THR A 7 0.71 -28.85 10.36
N LYS A 8 0.26 -28.20 11.44
CA LYS A 8 -0.78 -27.17 11.32
C LYS A 8 -0.20 -26.14 10.37
N GLU A 9 -0.70 -26.10 9.13
CA GLU A 9 -0.54 -24.94 8.26
C GLU A 9 -1.02 -23.74 9.08
N GLU A 10 -0.08 -22.91 9.54
CA GLU A 10 -0.42 -21.56 9.94
C GLU A 10 -0.87 -20.83 8.67
N LYS A 11 -2.16 -20.93 8.37
CA LYS A 11 -2.79 -20.08 7.36
C LYS A 11 -2.73 -18.65 7.89
N THR A 12 -1.67 -17.93 7.53
CA THR A 12 -1.54 -16.52 7.86
C THR A 12 -2.70 -15.79 7.18
N LYS A 13 -3.68 -15.35 7.98
CA LYS A 13 -4.84 -14.60 7.47
C LYS A 13 -4.34 -13.26 6.97
N LEU A 14 -4.45 -13.03 5.66
CA LEU A 14 -4.14 -11.73 5.06
C LEU A 14 -5.07 -10.67 5.66
N SER A 15 -4.51 -9.72 6.40
CA SER A 15 -5.26 -8.62 7.02
C SER A 15 -5.09 -7.34 6.22
N LEU A 16 -6.22 -6.71 5.88
CA LEU A 16 -6.26 -5.40 5.22
C LEU A 16 -6.40 -4.30 6.28
N THR A 17 -5.35 -3.52 6.48
CA THR A 17 -5.36 -2.38 7.39
C THR A 17 -6.12 -1.22 6.75
N ARG A 18 -7.22 -0.80 7.36
CA ARG A 18 -7.97 0.36 6.88
C ARG A 18 -7.19 1.65 7.19
N ILE A 19 -7.02 2.50 6.19
CA ILE A 19 -6.38 3.81 6.32
C ILE A 19 -7.35 4.94 5.99
N ASN A 20 -7.28 6.01 6.78
CA ASN A 20 -7.95 7.29 6.58
C ASN A 20 -7.13 8.37 7.31
N ASN A 21 -7.19 9.62 6.85
CA ASN A 21 -6.49 10.74 7.48
C ASN A 21 -4.95 10.54 7.54
N VAL A 22 -4.36 9.98 6.49
CA VAL A 22 -2.91 9.71 6.40
C VAL A 22 -2.29 10.35 5.16
N ASN A 23 -0.98 10.59 5.22
CA ASN A 23 -0.17 10.90 4.05
C ASN A 23 0.51 9.60 3.57
N LEU A 24 0.28 9.21 2.31
CA LEU A 24 0.89 8.00 1.76
C LEU A 24 2.43 8.05 1.73
N ASN A 25 3.02 9.23 1.79
CA ASN A 25 4.47 9.38 1.93
C ASN A 25 5.01 8.77 3.24
N ASN A 26 4.17 8.64 4.25
CA ASN A 26 4.55 8.16 5.58
C ASN A 26 4.18 6.67 5.79
N ILE A 27 3.56 6.01 4.81
CA ILE A 27 3.20 4.59 4.90
C ILE A 27 4.33 3.75 4.32
N THR A 28 5.34 3.50 5.14
CA THR A 28 6.55 2.77 4.73
C THR A 28 6.63 1.35 5.28
N GLU A 29 5.78 0.99 6.24
CA GLU A 29 5.72 -0.37 6.79
C GLU A 29 5.17 -1.37 5.76
N ALA A 30 5.70 -2.60 5.76
CA ALA A 30 5.22 -3.64 4.86
C ALA A 30 3.79 -4.05 5.23
N GLY A 31 2.92 -4.18 4.22
CA GLY A 31 1.55 -4.62 4.48
C GLY A 31 0.56 -4.37 3.36
N PHE A 32 -0.68 -4.79 3.63
CA PHE A 32 -1.85 -4.58 2.78
C PHE A 32 -2.77 -3.56 3.42
N TYR A 33 -3.02 -2.47 2.72
CA TYR A 33 -3.82 -1.35 3.20
C TYR A 33 -5.02 -1.11 2.28
N THR A 34 -6.09 -0.55 2.86
CA THR A 34 -7.30 -0.18 2.11
C THR A 34 -7.80 1.20 2.50
N SER A 35 -8.04 2.03 1.48
CA SER A 35 -8.82 3.26 1.61
C SER A 35 -10.21 2.97 1.03
N SER A 36 -11.21 2.80 1.90
CA SER A 36 -12.54 2.32 1.49
C SER A 36 -13.54 3.42 1.10
N GLY A 37 -13.11 4.70 1.08
CA GLY A 37 -14.01 5.85 0.86
C GLY A 37 -13.48 6.81 -0.20
N TRP A 38 -14.37 7.25 -1.09
CA TRP A 38 -14.04 8.16 -2.21
C TRP A 38 -13.59 9.56 -1.75
N ALA A 39 -14.13 10.02 -0.62
CA ALA A 39 -13.86 11.32 -0.02
C ALA A 39 -12.90 11.24 1.19
N ASN A 40 -12.15 10.14 1.35
CA ASN A 40 -11.22 9.98 2.47
C ASN A 40 -10.18 11.10 2.51
N ASN A 41 -9.73 11.48 3.71
CA ASN A 41 -8.72 12.52 3.86
C ASN A 41 -7.30 11.93 3.66
N ILE A 42 -6.98 11.53 2.44
CA ILE A 42 -5.65 11.00 2.08
C ILE A 42 -4.89 12.05 1.27
N SER A 43 -3.60 12.20 1.59
CA SER A 43 -2.63 13.01 0.85
C SER A 43 -1.45 12.15 0.35
N GLY A 44 -0.59 12.72 -0.51
CA GLY A 44 0.51 11.97 -1.14
C GLY A 44 0.04 10.98 -2.23
N LEU A 45 -1.16 11.19 -2.77
CA LEU A 45 -1.76 10.39 -3.85
C LEU A 45 -1.17 10.73 -5.23
N PRO A 46 -1.31 9.82 -6.22
CA PRO A 46 -1.22 10.19 -7.62
C PRO A 46 -2.17 11.35 -7.95
N GLN A 47 -1.76 12.26 -8.83
CA GLN A 47 -2.51 13.48 -9.13
C GLN A 47 -3.94 13.17 -9.64
N GLU A 48 -4.10 12.12 -10.43
CA GLU A 48 -5.39 11.68 -11.00
C GLU A 48 -6.39 11.19 -9.94
N LEU A 49 -5.87 10.77 -8.78
CA LEU A 49 -6.68 10.31 -7.65
C LEU A 49 -6.89 11.39 -6.60
N ASN A 50 -6.20 12.53 -6.70
CA ASN A 50 -6.31 13.63 -5.76
C ASN A 50 -7.56 14.51 -6.02
N ASN A 51 -8.73 13.89 -5.98
CA ASN A 51 -10.06 14.50 -6.08
C ASN A 51 -11.07 13.72 -5.24
N ASN A 52 -12.28 14.27 -5.02
CA ASN A 52 -13.30 13.68 -4.15
C ASN A 52 -13.92 12.36 -4.66
N GLY A 53 -13.51 11.88 -5.84
CA GLY A 53 -13.97 10.63 -6.45
C GLY A 53 -12.83 9.64 -6.76
N GLY A 54 -11.62 9.88 -6.25
CA GLY A 54 -10.42 9.10 -6.60
C GLY A 54 -9.80 8.32 -5.45
N LYS A 55 -10.25 8.54 -4.21
CA LYS A 55 -9.50 8.12 -3.02
C LYS A 55 -9.88 6.75 -2.46
N ALA A 56 -10.73 6.00 -3.16
CA ALA A 56 -10.93 4.59 -2.85
C ALA A 56 -9.93 3.72 -3.63
N PHE A 57 -9.13 2.92 -2.92
CA PHE A 57 -8.06 2.09 -3.50
C PHE A 57 -7.56 1.02 -2.52
N TYR A 58 -6.86 0.03 -3.06
CA TYR A 58 -5.94 -0.83 -2.29
C TYR A 58 -4.52 -0.32 -2.42
N LEU A 59 -3.72 -0.49 -1.37
CA LEU A 59 -2.30 -0.16 -1.35
C LEU A 59 -1.53 -1.36 -0.81
N VAL A 60 -0.53 -1.81 -1.55
CA VAL A 60 0.44 -2.81 -1.11
C VAL A 60 1.76 -2.08 -0.89
N VAL A 61 2.39 -2.35 0.26
CA VAL A 61 3.72 -1.83 0.56
C VAL A 61 4.67 -3.00 0.78
N PHE A 62 5.72 -3.04 -0.03
CA PHE A 62 6.90 -3.85 0.24
C PHE A 62 7.92 -2.96 0.92
N SER A 63 8.54 -3.44 1.98
CA SER A 63 9.44 -2.64 2.80
C SER A 63 10.67 -3.43 3.20
N LEU A 64 11.81 -2.74 3.21
CA LEU A 64 13.10 -3.19 3.71
C LEU A 64 13.55 -2.23 4.81
N GLU A 65 14.45 -2.70 5.67
CA GLU A 65 15.16 -1.86 6.66
C GLU A 65 14.21 -0.98 7.49
N ASN A 66 13.14 -1.57 8.04
CA ASN A 66 12.14 -0.88 8.86
C ASN A 66 11.49 0.36 8.20
N GLY A 67 11.36 0.35 6.87
CA GLY A 67 10.73 1.46 6.13
C GLY A 67 11.72 2.41 5.47
N GLY A 68 13.04 2.20 5.63
CA GLY A 68 14.04 3.05 4.99
C GLY A 68 14.05 2.93 3.46
N TYR A 69 13.64 1.77 2.94
CA TYR A 69 13.40 1.55 1.53
C TYR A 69 12.08 0.82 1.34
N CYS A 70 11.10 1.45 0.69
CA CYS A 70 9.82 0.82 0.40
C CYS A 70 9.36 1.02 -1.04
N GLN A 71 8.57 0.07 -1.53
CA GLN A 71 7.82 0.17 -2.78
C GLN A 71 6.33 0.17 -2.46
N GLN A 72 5.63 1.16 -3.01
CA GLN A 72 4.19 1.29 -2.87
C GLN A 72 3.54 0.97 -4.21
N ILE A 73 2.51 0.13 -4.20
CA ILE A 73 1.67 -0.18 -5.36
C ILE A 73 0.22 0.10 -4.99
N LEU A 74 -0.40 1.02 -5.71
CA LEU A 74 -1.76 1.47 -5.50
C LEU A 74 -2.67 0.96 -6.63
N TYR A 75 -3.67 0.17 -6.26
CA TYR A 75 -4.72 -0.32 -7.17
C TYR A 75 -5.97 0.55 -7.00
N SER A 76 -6.21 1.46 -7.94
CA SER A 76 -7.39 2.30 -7.89
C SER A 76 -8.63 1.56 -8.38
N PHE A 77 -9.79 1.85 -7.81
CA PHE A 77 -11.06 1.35 -8.33
C PHE A 77 -11.48 1.97 -9.67
N LYS A 78 -10.66 2.86 -10.25
CA LYS A 78 -10.81 3.39 -11.62
C LYS A 78 -10.12 2.51 -12.68
N GLY A 79 -9.56 1.37 -12.29
CA GLY A 79 -8.86 0.44 -13.19
C GLY A 79 -7.45 0.88 -13.55
N ILE A 80 -6.87 1.84 -12.82
CA ILE A 80 -5.50 2.33 -13.02
C ILE A 80 -4.63 1.86 -11.85
N ILE A 81 -3.43 1.39 -12.17
CA ILE A 81 -2.42 1.00 -11.17
C ILE A 81 -1.33 2.07 -11.13
N PHE A 82 -0.92 2.44 -9.92
CA PHE A 82 0.20 3.35 -9.70
C PHE A 82 1.25 2.67 -8.84
N TYR A 83 2.52 3.01 -9.04
CA TYR A 83 3.60 2.54 -8.20
C TYR A 83 4.68 3.60 -7.99
N ARG A 84 5.43 3.50 -6.90
CA ARG A 84 6.63 4.31 -6.65
C ARG A 84 7.53 3.64 -5.63
N ALA A 85 8.78 4.10 -5.54
CA ALA A 85 9.68 3.80 -4.44
C ALA A 85 9.80 4.99 -3.48
N ILE A 86 9.99 4.74 -2.19
CA ILE A 86 10.41 5.72 -1.19
C ILE A 86 11.73 5.21 -0.63
N THR A 87 12.77 6.02 -0.67
CA THR A 87 14.11 5.65 -0.23
C THR A 87 14.67 6.76 0.65
N GLU A 88 15.29 6.42 1.78
CA GLU A 88 15.94 7.39 2.67
C GLU A 88 16.99 8.28 1.99
N ALA A 89 17.58 7.82 0.88
CA ALA A 89 18.54 8.58 0.07
C ALA A 89 17.93 9.77 -0.69
N ASN A 90 16.60 9.82 -0.90
CA ASN A 90 15.92 10.88 -1.65
C ASN A 90 15.00 11.68 -0.73
N THR A 91 15.41 12.90 -0.38
CA THR A 91 14.59 13.86 0.39
C THR A 91 13.34 14.33 -0.35
N SER A 92 13.24 14.05 -1.65
CA SER A 92 12.05 14.23 -2.48
C SER A 92 11.43 12.85 -2.78
N PHE A 93 10.26 12.57 -2.19
CA PHE A 93 9.51 11.35 -2.49
C PHE A 93 9.38 11.15 -4.01
N ASN A 94 9.71 9.94 -4.51
CA ASN A 94 9.63 9.69 -5.94
C ASN A 94 8.17 9.85 -6.41
N GLN A 95 8.02 10.41 -7.61
CA GLN A 95 6.71 10.60 -8.22
C GLN A 95 6.05 9.25 -8.51
N TRP A 96 4.72 9.21 -8.40
CA TRP A 96 3.93 8.06 -8.83
C TRP A 96 4.11 7.80 -10.32
N ARG A 97 4.38 6.55 -10.67
CA ARG A 97 4.36 6.05 -12.04
C ARG A 97 3.05 5.30 -12.25
N LYS A 98 2.49 5.41 -13.46
CA LYS A 98 1.24 4.77 -13.85
C LYS A 98 1.53 3.53 -14.70
N ILE A 99 0.77 2.47 -14.47
CA ILE A 99 0.65 1.33 -15.38
C ILE A 99 -0.78 1.34 -15.91
N GLY A 100 -0.91 1.43 -17.24
CA GLY A 100 -2.17 1.47 -17.97
C GLY A 100 -1.93 1.50 -19.46
#